data_AF-A0A2N1HWS6-F1
#
_entry.id   AF-A0A2N1HWS6-F1
#
_cell.length_a   1.000
_cell.length_b   1.000
_cell.length_c   1.000
_cell.angle_alpha   90.00
_cell.angle_beta   90.00
_cell.angle_gamma   90.00
#
_symmetry.space_group_name_H-M   'P 1'
#
loop_
_entity.id
_entity.type
_entity.pdbx_description
1 polymer ?
#
loop_
_entity_poly.entity_id
_entity_poly.type
_entity_poly.pdbx_seq_one_letter_code
_entity_poly.pdbx_strand_id
1 'polypeptide(L)'
;MNETFPNGNLKAAEAIIDFWSFDLKTKAKKLQSNKLPMVIMPELYERPIFALGNHLFEFPWMVAFQNNSTATINNLRRVGAGRTEARAETAAIEARLADILKSRGFTVLLNYQPEKTPERDPGEIDIICVLEGHTLVLEVKSTFLRSSKKDAWFHKTRTLRKAGKQISRKVRAVEQALLSDVNFKSTLEVDTDGPIPKVIGWIVDTSVELDHQLFSGYLKVSLEEVIIALRDDSHLLFSMVDITEGKEIERDTEFTLYPNGFSINNFLGVIEQQRIWGVLNQSDLH
;
A
#
# COMPACT_ATOMS: atom_id res chain seq x y z
N MET A 1 -25.92 14.25 6.44
CA MET A 1 -25.49 15.66 6.47
C MET A 1 -24.60 15.85 7.69
N ASN A 2 -23.51 16.60 7.57
CA ASN A 2 -22.60 16.83 8.69
C ASN A 2 -23.18 17.94 9.60
N GLU A 3 -23.60 17.59 10.81
CA GLU A 3 -24.24 18.53 11.75
C GLU A 3 -23.34 19.71 12.13
N THR A 4 -22.02 19.55 12.02
CA THR A 4 -21.03 20.55 12.43
C THR A 4 -20.82 21.66 11.39
N PHE A 5 -21.13 21.40 10.11
CA PHE A 5 -20.98 22.37 9.01
C PHE A 5 -22.14 22.27 8.00
N PRO A 6 -23.37 22.66 8.40
CA PRO A 6 -24.56 22.50 7.56
C PRO A 6 -24.51 23.31 6.26
N ASN A 7 -23.77 24.41 6.24
CA ASN A 7 -23.56 25.26 5.06
C ASN A 7 -22.19 25.03 4.38
N GLY A 8 -21.52 23.93 4.71
CA GLY A 8 -20.16 23.65 4.25
C GLY A 8 -19.09 24.42 5.02
N ASN A 9 -17.83 24.18 4.65
CA ASN A 9 -16.66 24.78 5.27
C ASN A 9 -15.77 25.38 4.17
N LEU A 10 -15.66 26.71 4.13
CA LEU A 10 -14.89 27.44 3.11
C LEU A 10 -13.42 27.02 3.09
N LYS A 11 -12.80 26.79 4.26
CA LYS A 11 -11.40 26.34 4.34
C LYS A 11 -11.23 24.93 3.78
N ALA A 12 -12.22 24.07 3.97
CA ALA A 12 -12.20 22.73 3.38
C ALA A 12 -12.35 22.80 1.86
N ALA A 13 -13.25 23.65 1.36
CA ALA A 13 -13.41 23.87 -0.08
C ALA A 13 -12.12 24.44 -0.72
N GLU A 14 -11.50 25.43 -0.08
CA GLU A 14 -10.21 26.00 -0.50
C GLU A 14 -9.12 24.92 -0.53
N ALA A 15 -9.00 24.10 0.52
CA ALA A 15 -8.03 23.01 0.56
C ALA A 15 -8.26 21.95 -0.53
N ILE A 16 -9.52 21.63 -0.86
CA ILE A 16 -9.86 20.73 -1.97
C ILE A 16 -9.42 21.34 -3.30
N ILE A 17 -9.73 22.61 -3.54
CA ILE A 17 -9.34 23.31 -4.77
C ILE A 17 -7.81 23.35 -4.88
N ASP A 18 -7.10 23.73 -3.82
CA ASP A 18 -5.64 23.79 -3.79
C ASP A 18 -4.99 22.43 -4.03
N PHE A 19 -5.58 21.37 -3.47
CA PHE A 19 -5.11 20.01 -3.67
C PHE A 19 -5.19 19.60 -5.15
N TRP A 20 -6.33 19.85 -5.79
CA TRP A 20 -6.59 19.46 -7.19
C TRP A 20 -6.08 20.47 -8.23
N SER A 21 -5.61 21.64 -7.80
CA SER A 21 -5.22 22.72 -8.71
C SER A 21 -3.76 22.66 -9.15
N PHE A 22 -3.56 22.92 -10.43
CA PHE A 22 -2.28 23.18 -11.07
C PHE A 22 -2.16 24.66 -11.44
N ASP A 23 -1.40 25.41 -10.62
CA ASP A 23 -1.09 26.83 -10.88
C ASP A 23 -0.03 26.97 -11.98
N LEU A 24 -0.51 27.35 -13.17
CA LEU A 24 0.31 27.52 -14.37
C LEU A 24 1.27 28.70 -14.25
N LYS A 25 0.88 29.79 -13.58
CA LYS A 25 1.68 31.00 -13.44
C LYS A 25 2.85 30.75 -12.50
N THR A 26 2.61 30.12 -11.35
CA THR A 26 3.66 29.77 -10.40
C THR A 26 4.63 28.76 -11.01
N LYS A 27 4.12 27.81 -11.79
CA LYS A 27 4.96 26.79 -12.46
C LYS A 27 5.80 27.36 -13.60
N ALA A 28 5.26 28.25 -14.43
CA ALA A 28 6.02 28.96 -15.45
C ALA A 28 7.21 29.73 -14.86
N LYS A 29 6.99 30.45 -13.75
CA LYS A 29 8.07 31.14 -13.01
C LYS A 29 9.15 30.18 -12.51
N LYS A 30 8.76 29.02 -11.96
CA LYS A 30 9.72 28.00 -11.50
C LYS A 30 10.59 27.50 -12.66
N LEU A 31 9.98 27.13 -13.78
CA LEU A 31 10.71 26.67 -14.98
C LEU A 31 11.73 27.70 -15.49
N GLN A 32 11.34 28.98 -15.52
CA GLN A 32 12.19 30.06 -16.01
C GLN A 32 13.37 30.40 -15.07
N SER A 33 13.29 29.99 -13.80
CA SER A 33 14.25 30.43 -12.78
C SER A 33 15.64 29.79 -12.86
N ASN A 34 15.91 28.87 -13.80
CA ASN A 34 17.18 28.13 -14.02
C ASN A 34 17.84 27.47 -12.78
N LYS A 35 17.23 27.60 -11.59
CA LYS A 35 17.63 26.98 -10.33
C LYS A 35 16.68 25.84 -10.04
N LEU A 36 16.86 24.71 -10.71
CA LEU A 36 16.02 23.55 -10.43
C LEU A 36 16.84 22.28 -10.34
N PRO A 37 16.90 21.65 -9.16
CA PRO A 37 16.61 20.21 -9.12
C PRO A 37 15.29 19.96 -9.88
N MET A 38 15.32 18.97 -10.77
CA MET A 38 14.21 18.39 -11.54
C MET A 38 12.79 18.78 -11.05
N VAL A 39 12.11 19.72 -11.72
CA VAL A 39 10.71 20.07 -11.38
C VAL A 39 9.80 18.92 -11.74
N ILE A 40 9.08 18.42 -10.73
CA ILE A 40 8.01 17.46 -10.94
C ILE A 40 6.82 18.21 -11.56
N MET A 41 6.49 17.84 -12.80
CA MET A 41 5.26 18.25 -13.46
C MET A 41 4.15 17.25 -13.13
N PRO A 42 3.00 17.71 -12.60
CA PRO A 42 1.84 16.85 -12.51
C PRO A 42 1.40 16.48 -13.93
N GLU A 43 0.92 15.25 -14.08
CA GLU A 43 0.20 14.88 -15.28
C GLU A 43 -1.16 15.60 -15.27
N LEU A 44 -1.73 15.83 -16.46
CA LEU A 44 -3.01 16.54 -16.59
C LEU A 44 -4.13 15.91 -15.76
N TYR A 45 -4.05 14.60 -15.50
CA TYR A 45 -5.05 13.88 -14.73
C TYR A 45 -4.86 13.95 -13.21
N GLU A 46 -3.66 14.27 -12.70
CA GLU A 46 -3.41 14.27 -11.26
C GLU A 46 -3.87 15.56 -10.58
N ARG A 47 -3.93 16.65 -11.35
CA ARG A 47 -4.42 17.97 -10.94
C ARG A 47 -5.26 18.56 -12.09
N PRO A 48 -6.52 18.15 -12.21
CA PRO A 48 -7.36 18.46 -13.37
C PRO A 48 -7.88 19.90 -13.38
N ILE A 49 -7.76 20.62 -12.26
CA ILE A 49 -8.15 22.02 -12.15
C ILE A 49 -6.94 22.89 -12.52
N PHE A 50 -7.04 23.71 -13.55
CA PHE A 50 -5.96 24.58 -13.98
C PHE A 50 -6.21 26.01 -13.52
N ALA A 51 -5.26 26.58 -12.79
CA ALA A 51 -5.33 27.95 -12.30
C ALA A 51 -4.45 28.88 -13.15
N LEU A 52 -5.06 29.96 -13.67
CA LEU A 52 -4.38 31.04 -14.37
C LEU A 52 -4.85 32.40 -13.84
N GLY A 53 -4.10 32.92 -12.86
CA GLY A 53 -4.51 34.13 -12.14
C GLY A 53 -5.80 33.85 -11.38
N ASN A 54 -6.87 34.58 -11.70
CA ASN A 54 -8.17 34.45 -11.05
C ASN A 54 -9.13 33.49 -11.78
N HIS A 55 -8.65 32.81 -12.82
CA HIS A 55 -9.45 31.87 -13.60
C HIS A 55 -9.09 30.44 -13.24
N LEU A 56 -10.12 29.61 -13.04
CA LEU A 56 -10.02 28.16 -12.95
C LEU A 56 -10.68 27.56 -14.19
N PHE A 57 -10.05 26.55 -14.79
CA PHE A 57 -10.64 25.81 -15.90
C PHE A 57 -10.34 24.32 -15.77
N GLU A 58 -11.27 23.51 -16.27
CA GLU A 58 -11.18 22.06 -16.31
C GLU A 58 -11.42 21.59 -17.74
N PHE A 59 -10.91 20.40 -18.08
CA PHE A 59 -11.21 19.74 -19.35
C PHE A 59 -12.26 18.65 -19.09
N PRO A 60 -13.53 18.83 -19.48
CA PRO A 60 -14.61 17.92 -19.08
C PRO A 60 -14.38 16.47 -19.51
N TRP A 61 -13.81 16.25 -20.70
CA TRP A 61 -13.46 14.90 -21.16
C TRP A 61 -12.37 14.25 -20.31
N MET A 62 -11.41 15.04 -19.80
CA MET A 62 -10.36 14.50 -18.93
C MET A 62 -10.96 14.00 -17.62
N VAL A 63 -11.89 14.77 -17.02
CA VAL A 63 -12.57 14.38 -15.77
C VAL A 63 -13.48 13.16 -15.99
N ALA A 64 -14.14 13.08 -17.15
CA ALA A 64 -15.04 11.97 -17.49
C ALA A 64 -14.33 10.62 -17.66
N PHE A 65 -13.08 10.62 -18.14
CA PHE A 65 -12.31 9.39 -18.40
C PHE A 65 -11.19 9.16 -17.37
N GLN A 66 -11.17 9.94 -16.28
CA GLN A 66 -10.13 9.87 -15.26
C GLN A 66 -10.36 8.72 -14.26
N ASN A 67 -9.29 7.98 -13.97
CA ASN A 67 -9.23 7.20 -12.75
C ASN A 67 -8.87 8.13 -11.58
N ASN A 68 -9.89 8.69 -10.94
CA ASN A 68 -9.76 9.65 -9.85
C ASN A 68 -8.98 9.09 -8.65
N SER A 69 -9.06 7.78 -8.40
CA SER A 69 -8.30 7.10 -7.34
C SER A 69 -6.80 7.15 -7.64
N THR A 70 -6.41 6.79 -8.87
CA THR A 70 -5.02 6.89 -9.33
C THR A 70 -4.51 8.33 -9.31
N ALA A 71 -5.34 9.28 -9.77
CA ALA A 71 -5.02 10.71 -9.73
C ALA A 71 -4.75 11.19 -8.29
N THR A 72 -5.61 10.82 -7.34
CA THR A 72 -5.47 11.15 -5.92
C THR A 72 -4.17 10.60 -5.35
N ILE A 73 -3.91 9.29 -5.53
CA ILE A 73 -2.72 8.61 -5.02
C ILE A 73 -1.45 9.27 -5.58
N ASN A 74 -1.42 9.52 -6.88
CA ASN A 74 -0.26 10.13 -7.51
C ASN A 74 -0.06 11.59 -7.10
N ASN A 75 -1.14 12.35 -6.92
CA ASN A 75 -1.03 13.71 -6.40
C ASN A 75 -0.46 13.70 -4.96
N LEU A 76 -0.87 12.75 -4.12
CA LEU A 76 -0.35 12.59 -2.75
C LEU A 76 1.10 12.10 -2.70
N ARG A 77 1.47 11.10 -3.50
CA ARG A 77 2.73 10.34 -3.37
C ARG A 77 3.78 10.67 -4.43
N ARG A 78 3.42 11.31 -5.55
CA ARG A 78 4.35 11.77 -6.60
C ARG A 78 4.53 13.28 -6.57
N VAL A 79 3.44 14.03 -6.68
CA VAL A 79 3.47 15.49 -6.77
C VAL A 79 3.67 16.12 -5.38
N GLY A 80 2.96 15.60 -4.38
CA GLY A 80 3.01 16.00 -2.98
C GLY A 80 3.93 15.15 -2.11
N ALA A 81 4.91 14.44 -2.68
CA ALA A 81 5.76 13.50 -1.94
C ALA A 81 6.51 14.13 -0.75
N GLY A 82 6.79 15.44 -0.82
CA GLY A 82 7.49 16.20 0.23
C GLY A 82 6.58 16.83 1.28
N ARG A 83 5.29 16.52 1.29
CA ARG A 83 4.33 17.04 2.27
C ARG A 83 4.65 16.54 3.69
N THR A 84 4.40 17.41 4.67
CA THR A 84 4.58 17.12 6.10
C THR A 84 3.70 15.97 6.58
N GLU A 85 2.53 15.79 5.98
CA GLU A 85 1.54 14.79 6.37
C GLU A 85 1.89 13.39 5.84
N ALA A 86 2.77 13.29 4.84
CA ALA A 86 3.03 12.04 4.12
C ALA A 86 3.47 10.91 5.06
N ARG A 87 4.22 11.22 6.13
CA ARG A 87 4.64 10.24 7.15
C ARG A 87 3.47 9.78 8.01
N ALA A 88 2.61 10.69 8.45
CA ALA A 88 1.43 10.36 9.24
C ALA A 88 0.43 9.51 8.44
N GLU A 89 0.28 9.80 7.14
CA GLU A 89 -0.54 8.99 6.22
C GLU A 89 0.00 7.56 6.08
N THR A 90 1.32 7.39 5.97
CA THR A 90 1.94 6.05 5.92
C THR A 90 1.75 5.31 7.24
N ALA A 91 1.96 5.97 8.38
CA ALA A 91 1.69 5.39 9.70
C ALA A 91 0.22 4.97 9.88
N ALA A 92 -0.72 5.73 9.30
CA ALA A 92 -2.14 5.36 9.31
C ALA A 92 -2.43 4.11 8.47
N ILE A 93 -1.72 3.91 7.35
CA ILE A 93 -1.81 2.67 6.55
C ILE A 93 -1.31 1.48 7.36
N GLU A 94 -0.15 1.61 8.00
CA GLU A 94 0.45 0.57 8.86
C GLU A 94 -0.49 0.19 10.01
N ALA A 95 -1.03 1.18 10.72
CA ALA A 95 -1.97 0.97 11.82
C ALA A 95 -3.25 0.25 11.36
N ARG A 96 -3.84 0.66 10.24
CA ARG A 96 -5.04 0.01 9.69
C ARG A 96 -4.77 -1.44 9.29
N LEU A 97 -3.63 -1.71 8.65
CA LEU A 97 -3.25 -3.09 8.30
C LEU A 97 -3.06 -3.94 9.56
N ALA A 98 -2.44 -3.40 10.61
CA ALA A 98 -2.30 -4.07 11.88
C ALA A 98 -3.65 -4.39 12.54
N ASP A 99 -4.63 -3.50 12.49
CA ASP A 99 -5.97 -3.76 13.03
C ASP A 99 -6.69 -4.87 12.26
N ILE A 100 -6.54 -4.91 10.93
CA ILE A 100 -7.08 -6.00 10.10
C ILE A 100 -6.40 -7.34 10.47
N LEU A 101 -5.08 -7.35 10.62
CA LEU A 101 -4.34 -8.54 11.08
C LEU A 101 -4.84 -9.02 12.46
N LYS A 102 -4.99 -8.12 13.42
CA LYS A 102 -5.52 -8.45 14.76
C LYS A 102 -6.93 -9.03 14.68
N SER A 103 -7.79 -8.51 13.80
CA SER A 103 -9.14 -9.04 13.59
C SER A 103 -9.15 -10.49 13.08
N ARG A 104 -8.03 -10.96 12.52
CA ARG A 104 -7.79 -12.35 12.09
C ARG A 104 -7.00 -13.18 13.12
N GLY A 105 -6.86 -12.68 14.34
CA GLY A 105 -6.25 -13.41 15.46
C GLY A 105 -4.73 -13.30 15.55
N PHE A 106 -4.08 -12.48 14.73
CA PHE A 106 -2.64 -12.26 14.86
C PHE A 106 -2.32 -11.40 16.09
N THR A 107 -1.24 -11.76 16.80
CA THR A 107 -0.58 -10.85 17.74
C THR A 107 0.35 -9.93 16.94
N VAL A 108 0.18 -8.61 17.06
CA VAL A 108 0.83 -7.63 16.17
C VAL A 108 1.63 -6.59 16.94
N LEU A 109 2.87 -6.36 16.51
CA LEU A 109 3.77 -5.32 16.99
C LEU A 109 4.11 -4.34 15.86
N LEU A 110 3.83 -3.06 16.07
CA LEU A 110 4.10 -1.97 15.12
C LEU A 110 5.40 -1.24 15.47
N ASN A 111 6.08 -0.75 14.42
CA ASN A 111 7.22 0.18 14.53
C ASN A 111 8.31 -0.31 15.49
N TYR A 112 8.57 -1.61 15.48
CA TYR A 112 9.60 -2.21 16.32
C TYR A 112 10.97 -1.75 15.86
N GLN A 113 11.79 -1.25 16.78
CA GLN A 113 13.16 -0.86 16.49
C GLN A 113 14.10 -1.90 17.09
N PRO A 114 14.66 -2.82 16.29
CA PRO A 114 15.67 -3.75 16.77
C PRO A 114 16.88 -2.99 17.28
N GLU A 115 17.61 -3.61 18.21
CA GLU A 115 18.86 -3.09 18.73
C GLU A 115 19.83 -2.76 17.61
N LYS A 116 20.44 -1.58 17.70
CA LYS A 116 21.45 -1.11 16.75
C LYS A 116 22.82 -1.46 17.30
N THR A 117 23.59 -2.21 16.53
CA THR A 117 25.02 -2.45 16.84
C THR A 117 25.90 -1.62 15.89
N PRO A 118 27.16 -1.36 16.25
CA PRO A 118 28.10 -0.66 15.37
C PRO A 118 28.25 -1.32 13.99
N GLU A 119 28.13 -2.65 13.91
CA GLU A 119 28.20 -3.37 12.63
C GLU A 119 26.86 -3.48 11.90
N ARG A 120 25.72 -3.28 12.58
CA ARG A 120 24.39 -3.57 12.02
C ARG A 120 23.31 -2.62 12.54
N ASP A 121 22.70 -1.89 11.60
CA ASP A 121 21.44 -1.17 11.80
C ASP A 121 20.34 -1.81 10.93
N PRO A 122 19.45 -2.64 11.50
CA PRO A 122 18.32 -3.20 10.78
C PRO A 122 17.31 -2.14 10.33
N GLY A 123 17.25 -1.00 11.03
CA GLY A 123 16.18 0.00 10.91
C GLY A 123 14.88 -0.42 11.61
N GLU A 124 13.97 0.54 11.77
CA GLU A 124 12.60 0.34 12.26
C GLU A 124 11.85 -0.66 11.38
N ILE A 125 11.11 -1.60 11.97
CA ILE A 125 10.27 -2.61 11.33
C ILE A 125 8.81 -2.19 11.45
N ASP A 126 8.17 -1.99 10.31
CA ASP A 126 6.85 -1.38 10.21
C ASP A 126 5.80 -2.25 10.91
N ILE A 127 5.72 -3.54 10.55
CA ILE A 127 4.81 -4.51 11.19
C ILE A 127 5.51 -5.86 11.41
N ILE A 128 5.36 -6.41 12.61
CA ILE A 128 5.64 -7.81 12.94
C ILE A 128 4.33 -8.42 13.42
N CYS A 129 3.93 -9.57 12.88
CA CYS A 129 2.74 -10.27 13.37
C CYS A 129 2.98 -11.78 13.49
N VAL A 130 2.34 -12.38 14.50
CA VAL A 130 2.50 -13.80 14.83
C VAL A 130 1.15 -14.49 14.87
N LEU A 131 1.08 -15.67 14.27
CA LEU A 131 -0.06 -16.58 14.33
C LEU A 131 0.40 -18.01 14.08
N GLU A 132 -0.08 -18.98 14.88
CA GLU A 132 0.10 -20.43 14.63
C GLU A 132 1.56 -20.83 14.28
N GLY A 133 2.52 -20.38 15.09
CA GLY A 133 3.94 -20.73 14.90
C GLY A 133 4.61 -20.07 13.70
N HIS A 134 4.02 -19.03 13.13
CA HIS A 134 4.60 -18.23 12.05
C HIS A 134 4.71 -16.76 12.46
N THR A 135 5.79 -16.11 12.03
CA THR A 135 6.03 -14.68 12.23
C THR A 135 6.18 -14.01 10.88
N LEU A 136 5.29 -13.09 10.53
CA LEU A 136 5.45 -12.24 9.35
C LEU A 136 6.13 -10.93 9.73
N VAL A 137 7.09 -10.52 8.91
CA VAL A 137 7.76 -9.23 8.97
C VAL A 137 7.38 -8.47 7.71
N LEU A 138 6.69 -7.34 7.86
CA LEU A 138 6.18 -6.58 6.74
C LEU A 138 6.92 -5.25 6.61
N GLU A 139 7.38 -4.97 5.39
CA GLU A 139 7.85 -3.64 4.98
C GLU A 139 6.76 -2.99 4.13
N VAL A 140 6.08 -1.98 4.68
CA VAL A 140 5.02 -1.25 3.98
C VAL A 140 5.62 -0.12 3.15
N LYS A 141 5.36 -0.13 1.85
CA LYS A 141 5.77 0.92 0.92
C LYS A 141 4.52 1.62 0.39
N SER A 142 4.33 2.87 0.81
CA SER A 142 3.33 3.73 0.16
C SER A 142 4.00 4.52 -0.97
N THR A 143 3.65 4.20 -2.21
CA THR A 143 4.22 4.81 -3.41
C THR A 143 3.15 5.19 -4.44
N PHE A 144 3.53 5.97 -5.46
CA PHE A 144 2.61 6.39 -6.53
C PHE A 144 2.50 5.33 -7.63
N LEU A 145 1.36 5.24 -8.31
CA LEU A 145 1.13 4.32 -9.43
C LEU A 145 1.84 4.82 -10.69
N ARG A 146 2.55 3.93 -11.40
CA ARG A 146 3.45 4.32 -12.49
C ARG A 146 2.70 4.29 -13.82
N SER A 147 2.74 5.41 -14.53
CA SER A 147 2.16 5.55 -15.87
C SER A 147 3.11 5.16 -17.01
N SER A 148 4.42 5.02 -16.74
CA SER A 148 5.43 4.72 -17.76
C SER A 148 6.26 3.47 -17.45
N LYS A 149 6.66 2.75 -18.51
CA LYS A 149 7.58 1.60 -18.42
C LYS A 149 8.91 1.98 -17.76
N LYS A 150 9.37 3.21 -17.98
CA LYS A 150 10.62 3.74 -17.40
C LYS A 150 10.49 3.89 -15.88
N ASP A 151 9.37 4.44 -15.40
CA ASP A 151 9.14 4.61 -13.96
C ASP A 151 8.93 3.25 -13.27
N ALA A 152 8.21 2.33 -13.91
CA ALA A 152 8.08 0.96 -13.42
C ALA A 152 9.46 0.26 -13.32
N TRP A 153 10.33 0.47 -14.31
CA TRP A 153 11.70 -0.06 -14.28
C TRP A 153 12.56 0.57 -13.17
N PHE A 154 12.46 1.88 -12.94
CA PHE A 154 13.15 2.53 -11.82
C PHE A 154 12.63 2.08 -10.47
N HIS A 155 11.31 1.90 -10.33
CA HIS A 155 10.71 1.35 -9.11
C HIS A 155 11.26 -0.04 -8.80
N LYS A 156 11.28 -0.93 -9.81
CA LYS A 156 11.88 -2.26 -9.70
C LYS A 156 13.34 -2.21 -9.25
N THR A 157 14.17 -1.47 -9.98
CA THR A 157 15.64 -1.53 -9.86
C THR A 157 16.20 -0.70 -8.70
N ARG A 158 15.47 0.29 -8.20
CA ARG A 158 15.90 1.16 -7.09
C ARG A 158 15.10 0.88 -5.83
N THR A 159 13.79 1.10 -5.87
CA THR A 159 12.93 1.08 -4.69
C THR A 159 12.76 -0.35 -4.17
N LEU A 160 12.25 -1.26 -5.00
CA LEU A 160 11.97 -2.63 -4.57
C LEU A 160 13.25 -3.43 -4.31
N ARG A 161 14.30 -3.22 -5.10
CA ARG A 161 15.63 -3.78 -4.79
C ARG A 161 16.17 -3.31 -3.44
N LYS A 162 15.97 -2.04 -3.08
CA LYS A 162 16.34 -1.51 -1.75
C LYS A 162 15.46 -2.13 -0.66
N ALA A 163 14.15 -2.20 -0.88
CA ALA A 163 13.19 -2.81 0.04
C ALA A 163 13.54 -4.28 0.32
N GLY A 164 13.89 -5.07 -0.70
CA GLY A 164 14.37 -6.45 -0.55
C GLY A 164 15.58 -6.57 0.39
N LYS A 165 16.54 -5.65 0.28
CA LYS A 165 17.68 -5.61 1.22
C LYS A 165 17.29 -5.14 2.63
N GLN A 166 16.31 -4.25 2.74
CA GLN A 166 15.78 -3.80 4.04
C GLN A 166 15.11 -4.96 4.76
N ILE A 167 14.12 -5.60 4.12
CA ILE A 167 13.38 -6.71 4.71
C ILE A 167 14.31 -7.87 5.06
N SER A 168 15.33 -8.17 4.24
CA SER A 168 16.33 -9.18 4.57
C SER A 168 17.05 -8.93 5.91
N ARG A 169 17.44 -7.68 6.18
CA ARG A 169 18.09 -7.33 7.45
C ARG A 169 17.12 -7.34 8.62
N LYS A 170 15.86 -6.94 8.39
CA LYS A 170 14.78 -6.92 9.38
C LYS A 170 14.38 -8.34 9.79
N VAL A 171 14.14 -9.23 8.83
CA VAL A 171 13.85 -10.66 9.08
C VAL A 171 14.93 -11.31 9.92
N ARG A 172 16.20 -11.15 9.53
CA ARG A 172 17.33 -11.65 10.32
C ARG A 172 17.45 -11.01 11.70
N ALA A 173 16.85 -9.85 11.96
CA ALA A 173 16.89 -9.22 13.28
C ALA A 173 15.78 -9.81 14.16
N VAL A 174 14.60 -10.05 13.57
CA VAL A 174 13.48 -10.74 14.22
C VAL A 174 13.84 -12.19 14.55
N GLU A 175 14.48 -12.93 13.64
CA GLU A 175 14.98 -14.28 13.91
C GLU A 175 15.91 -14.33 15.13
N GLN A 176 16.83 -13.38 15.23
CA GLN A 176 17.73 -13.29 16.38
C GLN A 176 17.00 -12.87 17.66
N ALA A 177 16.07 -11.92 17.58
CA ALA A 177 15.28 -11.51 18.73
C ALA A 177 14.39 -12.65 19.26
N LEU A 178 13.79 -13.47 18.39
CA LEU A 178 13.05 -14.67 18.80
C LEU A 178 13.95 -15.72 19.48
N LEU A 179 15.23 -15.78 19.12
CA LEU A 179 16.20 -16.68 19.74
C LEU A 179 16.65 -16.20 21.12
N SER A 180 17.00 -14.92 21.27
CA SER A 180 17.73 -14.43 22.44
C SER A 180 16.97 -13.48 23.37
N ASP A 181 15.87 -12.87 22.90
CA ASP A 181 15.15 -11.83 23.65
C ASP A 181 13.81 -12.36 24.20
N VAL A 182 13.78 -12.62 25.50
CA VAL A 182 12.60 -13.09 26.23
C VAL A 182 11.49 -12.04 26.26
N ASN A 183 11.84 -10.75 26.37
CA ASN A 183 10.85 -9.67 26.39
C ASN A 183 10.21 -9.49 25.02
N PHE A 184 11.00 -9.62 23.95
CA PHE A 184 10.49 -9.61 22.58
C PHE A 184 9.52 -10.77 22.33
N LYS A 185 9.88 -12.00 22.74
CA LYS A 185 8.97 -13.16 22.68
C LYS A 185 7.68 -12.92 23.46
N SER A 186 7.79 -12.42 24.70
CA SER A 186 6.63 -12.13 25.53
C SER A 186 5.72 -11.07 24.92
N THR A 187 6.26 -10.06 24.24
CA THR A 187 5.49 -9.00 23.56
C THR A 187 4.68 -9.55 22.39
N LEU A 188 5.19 -10.59 21.73
CA LEU A 188 4.54 -11.27 20.62
C LEU A 188 3.75 -12.51 21.04
N GLU A 189 3.61 -12.76 22.35
CA GLU A 189 2.94 -13.94 22.92
C GLU A 189 3.51 -15.27 22.37
N VAL A 190 4.80 -15.29 22.07
CA VAL A 190 5.54 -16.48 21.63
C VAL A 190 6.04 -17.24 22.85
N ASP A 191 5.75 -18.54 22.90
CA ASP A 191 6.25 -19.43 23.95
C ASP A 191 7.78 -19.40 24.03
N THR A 192 8.32 -19.21 25.23
CA THR A 192 9.76 -19.13 25.47
C THR A 192 10.45 -20.47 25.31
N ASP A 193 9.76 -21.56 25.63
CA ASP A 193 10.29 -22.93 25.66
C ASP A 193 9.83 -23.77 24.45
N GLY A 194 8.91 -23.21 23.65
CA GLY A 194 8.37 -23.81 22.44
C GLY A 194 9.30 -23.72 21.21
N PRO A 195 8.90 -24.34 20.09
CA PRO A 195 9.63 -24.20 18.84
C PRO A 195 9.60 -22.76 18.34
N ILE A 196 10.72 -22.29 17.80
CA ILE A 196 10.84 -20.93 17.28
C ILE A 196 9.93 -20.78 16.04
N PRO A 197 9.07 -19.75 16.00
CA PRO A 197 8.21 -19.51 14.86
C PRO A 197 8.99 -19.34 13.55
N LYS A 198 8.42 -19.84 12.45
CA LYS A 198 8.97 -19.62 11.11
C LYS A 198 8.83 -18.14 10.73
N VAL A 199 9.93 -17.46 10.42
CA VAL A 199 9.92 -16.04 10.03
C VAL A 199 9.83 -15.89 8.52
N ILE A 200 8.87 -15.09 8.05
CA ILE A 200 8.62 -14.79 6.64
C ILE A 200 8.64 -13.27 6.45
N GLY A 201 9.30 -12.78 5.41
CA GLY A 201 9.35 -11.35 5.10
C GLY A 201 8.57 -11.01 3.84
N TRP A 202 7.73 -9.98 3.88
CA TRP A 202 7.03 -9.44 2.70
C TRP A 202 7.29 -7.94 2.52
N ILE A 203 7.35 -7.53 1.26
CA ILE A 203 7.29 -6.13 0.86
C ILE A 203 5.84 -5.86 0.46
N VAL A 204 5.12 -5.11 1.28
CA VAL A 204 3.71 -4.75 1.05
C VAL A 204 3.67 -3.37 0.40
N ASP A 205 3.38 -3.27 -0.89
CA ASP A 205 3.35 -1.99 -1.62
C ASP A 205 1.91 -1.55 -1.86
N THR A 206 1.61 -0.24 -1.85
CA THR A 206 0.28 0.29 -2.24
C THR A 206 0.06 0.28 -3.77
N SER A 207 0.83 -0.54 -4.48
CA SER A 207 0.95 -0.57 -5.92
C SER A 207 0.92 -2.04 -6.31
N VAL A 208 0.17 -2.38 -7.36
CA VAL A 208 0.02 -3.79 -7.82
C VAL A 208 1.11 -4.21 -8.79
N GLU A 209 1.85 -3.27 -9.37
CA GLU A 209 2.88 -3.57 -10.36
C GLU A 209 3.99 -4.44 -9.73
N LEU A 210 4.37 -5.53 -10.41
CA LEU A 210 5.39 -6.47 -9.94
C LEU A 210 4.97 -7.29 -8.71
N ASP A 211 3.67 -7.38 -8.41
CA ASP A 211 3.16 -8.37 -7.47
C ASP A 211 3.67 -9.77 -7.80
N HIS A 212 3.94 -10.54 -6.75
CA HIS A 212 4.47 -11.89 -6.78
C HIS A 212 5.89 -12.04 -7.34
N GLN A 213 6.61 -10.94 -7.57
CA GLN A 213 8.04 -10.99 -7.83
C GLN A 213 8.86 -11.00 -6.54
N LEU A 214 10.00 -11.69 -6.59
CA LEU A 214 10.94 -11.77 -5.48
C LEU A 214 12.01 -10.68 -5.55
N PHE A 215 12.25 -10.01 -4.43
CA PHE A 215 13.33 -9.04 -4.26
C PHE A 215 14.22 -9.47 -3.09
N SER A 216 15.47 -9.81 -3.39
CA SER A 216 16.39 -10.42 -2.40
C SER A 216 15.82 -11.68 -1.73
N GLY A 217 14.97 -12.43 -2.45
CA GLY A 217 14.31 -13.65 -1.95
C GLY A 217 12.98 -13.40 -1.22
N TYR A 218 12.53 -12.16 -1.08
CA TYR A 218 11.30 -11.81 -0.38
C TYR A 218 10.19 -11.40 -1.35
N LEU A 219 8.97 -11.86 -1.08
CA LEU A 219 7.79 -11.59 -1.89
C LEU A 219 7.42 -10.11 -1.83
N LYS A 220 7.16 -9.52 -3.00
CA LYS A 220 6.42 -8.27 -3.10
C LYS A 220 4.96 -8.58 -3.38
N VAL A 221 4.07 -8.00 -2.58
CA VAL A 221 2.61 -8.16 -2.70
C VAL A 221 1.95 -6.80 -2.49
N SER A 222 0.80 -6.57 -3.11
CA SER A 222 0.05 -5.33 -2.93
C SER A 222 -0.67 -5.32 -1.58
N LEU A 223 -0.81 -4.14 -1.00
CA LEU A 223 -1.61 -3.92 0.19
C LEU A 223 -3.05 -4.37 -0.03
N GLU A 224 -3.60 -4.09 -1.21
CA GLU A 224 -4.94 -4.48 -1.62
C GLU A 224 -5.12 -5.99 -1.56
N GLU A 225 -4.20 -6.76 -2.15
CA GLU A 225 -4.27 -8.22 -2.13
C GLU A 225 -4.20 -8.78 -0.70
N VAL A 226 -3.31 -8.23 0.15
CA VAL A 226 -3.23 -8.61 1.56
C VAL A 226 -4.54 -8.31 2.30
N ILE A 227 -5.15 -7.15 2.09
CA ILE A 227 -6.41 -6.77 2.72
C ILE A 227 -7.55 -7.67 2.24
N ILE A 228 -7.62 -7.96 0.94
CA ILE A 228 -8.65 -8.84 0.37
C ILE A 228 -8.52 -10.24 0.98
N ALA A 229 -7.31 -10.80 1.06
CA ALA A 229 -7.07 -12.08 1.73
C ALA A 229 -7.50 -12.03 3.21
N LEU A 230 -7.07 -11.00 3.94
CA LEU A 230 -7.42 -10.86 5.36
C LEU A 230 -8.90 -10.54 5.60
N ARG A 231 -9.66 -10.12 4.60
CA ARG A 231 -11.10 -9.89 4.74
C ARG A 231 -11.97 -10.96 4.13
N ASP A 232 -11.37 -11.82 3.30
CA ASP A 232 -12.07 -12.81 2.50
C ASP A 232 -13.04 -12.16 1.48
N ASP A 233 -12.61 -11.03 0.93
CA ASP A 233 -13.43 -10.15 0.09
C ASP A 233 -13.21 -10.40 -1.42
N SER A 234 -12.61 -11.52 -1.82
CA SER A 234 -12.27 -11.75 -3.25
C SER A 234 -13.50 -11.90 -4.15
N HIS A 235 -14.64 -12.28 -3.59
CA HIS A 235 -15.94 -12.28 -4.27
C HIS A 235 -16.41 -10.87 -4.69
N LEU A 236 -15.79 -9.80 -4.15
CA LEU A 236 -16.04 -8.42 -4.55
C LEU A 236 -15.18 -7.96 -5.75
N LEU A 237 -14.26 -8.79 -6.22
CA LEU A 237 -13.48 -8.49 -7.41
C LEU A 237 -14.33 -8.67 -8.66
N PHE A 238 -14.21 -7.72 -9.58
CA PHE A 238 -14.92 -7.72 -10.86
C PHE A 238 -13.95 -7.43 -11.99
N SER A 239 -14.21 -8.01 -13.16
CA SER A 239 -13.47 -7.68 -14.37
C SER A 239 -13.96 -6.35 -14.93
N MET A 240 -13.13 -5.72 -15.77
CA MET A 240 -13.52 -4.49 -16.47
C MET A 240 -14.66 -4.75 -17.47
N VAL A 241 -14.75 -5.98 -17.99
CA VAL A 241 -15.80 -6.43 -18.92
C VAL A 241 -17.17 -6.37 -18.23
N ASP A 242 -17.25 -6.85 -16.99
CA ASP A 242 -18.47 -6.86 -16.18
C ASP A 242 -19.07 -5.45 -16.01
N ILE A 243 -18.20 -4.46 -15.80
CA ILE A 243 -18.59 -3.04 -15.64
C ILE A 243 -19.12 -2.47 -16.97
N THR A 244 -18.43 -2.77 -18.08
CA THR A 244 -18.75 -2.20 -19.38
C THR A 244 -19.99 -2.80 -20.03
N GLU A 245 -20.32 -4.05 -19.72
CA GLU A 245 -21.48 -4.74 -20.29
C GLU A 245 -22.76 -4.56 -19.45
N GLY A 246 -22.68 -3.89 -18.30
CA GLY A 246 -23.85 -3.63 -17.45
C GLY A 246 -24.54 -4.90 -16.96
N LYS A 247 -23.81 -6.03 -16.91
CA LYS A 247 -24.31 -7.30 -16.40
C LYS A 247 -24.62 -7.14 -14.90
N GLU A 248 -25.77 -7.67 -14.47
CA GLU A 248 -25.99 -7.88 -13.03
C GLU A 248 -24.90 -8.83 -12.54
N ILE A 249 -24.01 -8.31 -11.70
CA ILE A 249 -22.94 -9.10 -11.10
C ILE A 249 -23.59 -10.02 -10.07
N GLU A 250 -23.96 -11.23 -10.48
CA GLU A 250 -24.35 -12.29 -9.56
C GLU A 250 -23.15 -12.61 -8.67
N ARG A 251 -23.24 -12.18 -7.40
CA ARG A 251 -22.19 -12.43 -6.42
C ARG A 251 -22.47 -13.77 -5.77
N ASP A 252 -21.50 -14.67 -5.86
CA ASP A 252 -21.51 -15.84 -5.00
C ASP A 252 -21.19 -15.39 -3.56
N THR A 253 -22.24 -15.15 -2.78
CA THR A 253 -22.12 -14.78 -1.37
C THR A 253 -21.61 -15.91 -0.49
N GLU A 254 -21.55 -17.14 -1.02
CA GLU A 254 -20.99 -18.31 -0.33
C GLU A 254 -19.50 -18.51 -0.69
N PHE A 255 -18.96 -17.78 -1.67
CA PHE A 255 -17.57 -17.87 -2.05
C PHE A 255 -16.65 -17.43 -0.89
N THR A 256 -15.67 -18.28 -0.58
CA THR A 256 -14.64 -18.01 0.43
C THR A 256 -13.28 -18.53 -0.04
N LEU A 257 -12.22 -17.76 0.24
CA LEU A 257 -10.82 -18.17 0.11
C LEU A 257 -10.43 -19.24 1.16
N TYR A 258 -11.25 -19.41 2.20
CA TYR A 258 -10.98 -20.22 3.37
C TYR A 258 -12.13 -21.21 3.68
N PRO A 259 -12.46 -22.15 2.78
CA PRO A 259 -13.58 -23.09 2.97
C PRO A 259 -13.41 -23.99 4.21
N ASN A 260 -12.16 -24.20 4.65
CA ASN A 260 -11.83 -24.96 5.86
C ASN A 260 -11.49 -24.06 7.06
N GLY A 261 -11.91 -22.78 7.01
CA GLY A 261 -11.56 -21.78 8.00
C GLY A 261 -10.21 -21.10 7.75
N PHE A 262 -10.05 -19.92 8.36
CA PHE A 262 -8.82 -19.15 8.30
C PHE A 262 -7.75 -19.79 9.17
N SER A 263 -6.57 -19.99 8.60
CA SER A 263 -5.34 -20.39 9.29
C SER A 263 -4.16 -19.69 8.64
N ILE A 264 -3.02 -19.60 9.32
CA ILE A 264 -1.85 -18.91 8.76
C ILE A 264 -1.36 -19.60 7.50
N ASN A 265 -1.38 -20.93 7.46
CA ASN A 265 -0.96 -21.70 6.30
C ASN A 265 -1.88 -21.48 5.09
N ASN A 266 -3.20 -21.42 5.32
CA ASN A 266 -4.14 -21.11 4.24
C ASN A 266 -3.96 -19.66 3.77
N PHE A 267 -3.75 -18.70 4.68
CA PHE A 267 -3.50 -17.30 4.34
C PHE A 267 -2.23 -17.15 3.48
N LEU A 268 -1.12 -17.75 3.89
CA LEU A 268 0.11 -17.80 3.12
C LEU A 268 -0.13 -18.44 1.74
N GLY A 269 -0.82 -19.57 1.70
CA GLY A 269 -1.14 -20.26 0.46
C GLY A 269 -2.02 -19.43 -0.50
N VAL A 270 -2.96 -18.64 0.02
CA VAL A 270 -3.79 -17.74 -0.79
C VAL A 270 -2.94 -16.68 -1.49
N ILE A 271 -2.03 -16.04 -0.75
CA ILE A 271 -1.13 -15.01 -1.28
C ILE A 271 -0.10 -15.64 -2.22
N GLU A 272 0.68 -16.62 -1.76
CA GLU A 272 1.79 -17.19 -2.53
C GLU A 272 1.36 -17.88 -3.83
N GLN A 273 0.12 -18.40 -3.86
CA GLN A 273 -0.45 -19.07 -5.04
C GLN A 273 -1.43 -18.18 -5.80
N GLN A 274 -1.52 -16.88 -5.47
CA GLN A 274 -2.30 -15.90 -6.22
C GLN A 274 -3.80 -16.26 -6.31
N ARG A 275 -4.34 -16.94 -5.30
CA ARG A 275 -5.70 -17.51 -5.36
C ARG A 275 -6.79 -16.44 -5.44
N ILE A 276 -6.52 -15.24 -4.94
CA ILE A 276 -7.41 -14.07 -5.04
C ILE A 276 -7.80 -13.80 -6.49
N TRP A 277 -6.85 -13.94 -7.41
CA TRP A 277 -7.04 -13.64 -8.83
C TRP A 277 -7.70 -14.80 -9.59
N GLY A 278 -7.82 -15.98 -8.97
CA GLY A 278 -8.47 -17.15 -9.58
C GLY A 278 -9.95 -16.95 -9.88
N VAL A 279 -10.63 -16.06 -9.15
CA VAL A 279 -12.06 -15.73 -9.34
C VAL A 279 -12.30 -15.05 -10.69
N LEU A 280 -11.37 -14.19 -11.13
CA LEU A 280 -11.45 -13.50 -12.42
C LEU A 280 -11.23 -14.43 -13.61
N ASN A 281 -10.47 -15.52 -13.44
CA ASN A 281 -10.23 -16.49 -14.50
C ASN A 281 -11.45 -17.39 -14.77
N GLN A 282 -12.43 -17.43 -13.88
CA GLN A 282 -13.69 -18.16 -14.11
C GLN A 282 -14.68 -17.33 -14.94
N SER A 283 -14.56 -16.00 -14.92
CA SER A 283 -15.38 -15.07 -15.70
C SER A 283 -15.11 -15.15 -17.21
N ASP A 284 -13.88 -15.51 -17.61
CA ASP A 284 -13.45 -15.58 -19.02
C ASP A 284 -13.85 -16.90 -19.72
N LEU A 285 -14.55 -17.80 -19.04
CA LEU A 285 -14.95 -19.12 -19.56
C LEU A 285 -16.44 -19.23 -19.94
N HIS A 286 -17.20 -18.13 -19.88
CA HIS A 286 -18.63 -18.09 -20.23
C HIS A 286 -18.99 -16.98 -21.22
#